data_AF-A0A2A4WIR5-F1
#
_entry.id   AF-A0A2A4WIR5-F1
#
_cell.length_a   1.000
_cell.length_b   1.000
_cell.length_c   1.000
_cell.angle_alpha   90.00
_cell.angle_beta   90.00
_cell.angle_gamma   90.00
#
_symmetry.space_group_name_H-M   'P 1'
#
loop_
_entity.id
_entity.type
_entity.pdbx_description
1 polymer ?
#
loop_
_entity_poly.entity_id
_entity_poly.type
_entity_poly.pdbx_seq_one_letter_code
_entity_poly.pdbx_strand_id
1 'polypeptide(L)'
;MRVGFNCHALIIVQPIKHVISGEYLSMAFQSQYGYSVLYSIRTGGMHPHLNCGEVQYVKLPVPPTEEQNEITDHIRQQIVKFDRLVERQLAAIALMQERRTALISAAVTGKIDVRNWTVPGQTQSNKEDAA
;
A
#
# COMPACT_ATOMS: atom_id res chain seq x y z
N MET A 1 2.95 23.37 -16.42
CA MET A 1 2.78 23.17 -14.96
C MET A 1 3.49 24.30 -14.24
N ARG A 2 2.93 24.90 -13.18
CA ARG A 2 3.62 25.95 -12.39
C ARG A 2 4.16 25.32 -11.12
N VAL A 3 5.47 25.40 -10.91
CA VAL A 3 6.14 24.89 -9.70
C VAL A 3 6.37 26.07 -8.75
N GLY A 4 5.92 25.95 -7.49
CA GLY A 4 6.05 26.98 -6.46
C GLY A 4 7.45 27.02 -5.80
N PHE A 5 7.58 27.87 -4.78
CA PHE A 5 8.82 28.08 -4.02
C PHE A 5 9.34 26.77 -3.39
N ASN A 6 10.65 26.55 -3.50
CA ASN A 6 11.35 25.41 -2.92
C ASN A 6 11.62 25.66 -1.42
N CYS A 7 11.27 24.73 -0.55
CA CYS A 7 11.93 24.61 0.76
C CYS A 7 12.46 23.18 0.90
N HIS A 8 13.75 22.98 0.64
CA HIS A 8 14.65 21.82 0.87
C HIS A 8 14.14 20.38 0.61
N ALA A 9 12.93 20.02 1.08
CA ALA A 9 12.31 18.70 0.97
C ALA A 9 10.85 18.71 0.47
N LEU A 10 10.22 19.88 0.25
CA LEU A 10 8.84 19.98 -0.25
C LEU A 10 8.78 20.84 -1.52
N ILE A 11 8.12 20.30 -2.55
CA ILE A 11 7.80 21.01 -3.79
C ILE A 11 6.29 20.96 -3.97
N ILE A 12 5.67 22.13 -4.01
CA ILE A 12 4.26 22.26 -4.39
C ILE A 12 4.19 22.52 -5.87
N VAL A 13 3.35 21.76 -6.55
CA VAL A 13 3.14 21.93 -7.97
C VAL A 13 1.68 22.12 -8.33
N GLN A 14 1.41 23.13 -9.14
CA GLN A 14 0.08 23.50 -9.56
C GLN A 14 -0.15 23.11 -11.03
N PRO A 15 -1.14 22.23 -11.31
CA PRO A 15 -1.55 21.91 -12.67
C PRO A 15 -2.18 23.12 -13.36
N ILE A 16 -2.07 23.16 -14.69
CA ILE A 16 -2.85 24.08 -15.52
C ILE A 16 -4.20 23.39 -15.75
N LYS A 17 -5.26 23.87 -15.09
CA LYS A 17 -6.57 23.21 -15.01
C LYS A 17 -7.21 22.87 -16.36
N HIS A 18 -6.86 23.60 -17.43
CA HIS A 18 -7.40 23.38 -18.78
C HIS A 18 -6.64 22.33 -19.60
N VAL A 19 -5.48 21.87 -19.12
CA VAL A 19 -4.61 20.95 -19.86
C VAL A 19 -4.50 19.61 -19.14
N ILE A 20 -4.45 19.63 -17.81
CA ILE A 20 -4.22 18.43 -17.02
C ILE A 20 -5.03 18.45 -15.73
N SER A 21 -5.70 17.34 -15.44
CA SER A 21 -6.35 17.13 -14.14
C SER A 21 -5.30 16.95 -13.04
N GLY A 22 -5.55 17.52 -11.87
CA GLY A 22 -4.66 17.38 -10.72
C GLY A 22 -4.53 15.93 -10.24
N GLU A 23 -5.61 15.16 -10.34
CA GLU A 23 -5.62 13.74 -9.97
C GLU A 23 -4.75 12.92 -10.93
N TYR A 24 -4.96 13.09 -12.24
CA TYR A 24 -4.15 12.44 -13.27
C TYR A 24 -2.67 12.75 -13.08
N LEU A 25 -2.33 14.01 -12.82
CA LEU A 25 -0.94 14.45 -12.61
C LEU A 25 -0.31 13.78 -11.38
N SER A 26 -1.06 13.64 -10.29
CA SER A 26 -0.61 12.92 -9.10
C SER A 26 -0.34 11.44 -9.41
N MET A 27 -1.28 10.78 -10.09
CA MET A 27 -1.13 9.38 -10.50
C MET A 27 0.03 9.19 -11.49
N ALA A 28 0.22 10.14 -12.42
CA ALA A 28 1.29 10.10 -13.41
C ALA A 28 2.67 10.17 -12.74
N PHE A 29 2.85 10.98 -11.69
CA PHE A 29 4.10 11.00 -10.92
C PHE A 29 4.32 9.75 -10.08
N GLN A 30 3.25 9.15 -9.56
CA GLN A 30 3.31 7.90 -8.81
C GLN A 30 3.55 6.68 -9.71
N SER A 31 3.28 6.80 -11.01
CA SER A 31 3.59 5.75 -11.97
C SER A 31 5.10 5.46 -12.01
N GLN A 32 5.47 4.24 -12.40
CA GLN A 32 6.87 3.85 -12.55
C GLN A 32 7.65 4.81 -13.44
N TYR A 33 7.03 5.29 -14.52
CA TYR A 33 7.64 6.26 -15.42
C TYR A 33 7.88 7.59 -14.72
N GLY A 34 6.84 8.20 -14.13
CA GLY A 34 6.97 9.47 -13.42
C GLY A 34 7.98 9.41 -12.28
N TYR A 35 7.97 8.34 -11.51
CA TYR A 35 8.93 8.11 -10.44
C TYR A 35 10.36 7.98 -10.98
N SER A 36 10.59 7.22 -12.05
CA SER A 36 11.91 7.06 -12.65
C SER A 36 12.48 8.37 -13.19
N VAL A 37 11.64 9.20 -13.81
CA VAL A 37 12.05 10.51 -14.32
C VAL A 37 12.41 11.44 -13.17
N LEU A 38 11.58 11.52 -12.13
CA LEU A 38 11.89 12.30 -10.92
C LEU A 38 13.17 11.81 -10.24
N TYR A 39 13.37 10.51 -10.17
CA TYR A 39 14.57 9.92 -9.59
C TYR A 39 15.83 10.30 -10.37
N SER A 40 15.75 10.38 -11.70
CA SER A 40 16.87 10.70 -12.58
C SER A 40 17.37 12.14 -12.48
N ILE A 41 16.47 13.08 -12.16
CA ILE A 41 16.79 14.52 -12.04
C ILE A 41 17.17 14.94 -10.61
N ARG A 42 17.22 13.97 -9.70
CA ARG A 42 17.53 14.19 -8.30
C ARG A 42 18.98 14.61 -8.14
N THR A 43 19.19 15.72 -7.44
CA THR A 43 20.50 16.35 -7.26
C THR A 43 20.97 16.20 -5.81
N GLY A 44 22.28 16.26 -5.58
CA GLY A 44 22.90 16.22 -4.25
C GLY A 44 23.41 14.83 -3.86
N GLY A 45 24.70 14.74 -3.49
CA GLY A 45 25.34 13.47 -3.13
C GLY A 45 24.97 12.96 -1.74
N MET A 46 24.97 13.84 -0.73
CA MET A 46 24.72 13.46 0.66
C MET A 46 23.24 13.57 1.06
N HIS A 47 22.52 14.53 0.48
CA HIS A 47 21.08 14.71 0.67
C HIS A 47 20.41 14.85 -0.70
N PRO A 48 19.79 13.77 -1.21
CA PRO A 48 19.10 13.82 -2.48
C PRO A 48 17.90 14.76 -2.38
N HIS A 49 17.84 15.77 -3.25
CA HIS A 49 16.75 16.72 -3.33
C HIS A 49 16.34 16.97 -4.77
N LEU A 50 15.13 17.47 -4.95
CA LEU A 50 14.61 17.91 -6.25
C LEU A 50 14.68 19.43 -6.33
N ASN A 51 15.13 19.95 -7.46
CA ASN A 51 15.10 21.37 -7.74
C ASN A 51 13.81 21.71 -8.49
N CYS A 52 13.09 22.76 -8.08
CA CYS A 52 11.91 23.25 -8.77
C CYS A 52 12.20 23.58 -10.25
N GLY A 53 13.42 24.06 -10.52
CA GLY A 53 13.90 24.39 -11.85
C GLY A 53 14.02 23.19 -12.79
N GLU A 54 14.23 21.97 -12.26
CA GLU A 54 14.30 20.74 -13.03
C GLU A 54 12.92 20.09 -13.15
N VAL A 55 12.14 20.10 -12.07
CA VAL A 55 10.80 19.51 -12.02
C VAL A 55 9.85 20.15 -13.04
N GLN A 56 9.99 21.44 -13.33
CA GLN A 56 9.18 22.12 -14.34
C GLN A 56 9.38 21.60 -15.77
N TYR A 57 10.52 20.96 -16.06
CA TYR A 57 10.87 20.44 -17.38
C TYR A 57 10.65 18.92 -17.51
N VAL A 58 10.13 18.27 -16.46
CA VAL A 58 9.77 16.87 -16.51
C VAL A 58 8.72 16.65 -17.58
N LYS A 59 9.03 15.74 -18.51
CA LYS A 59 8.11 15.33 -19.57
C LYS A 59 7.21 14.23 -19.02
N LEU A 60 5.91 14.47 -19.04
CA LEU A 60 4.88 13.47 -18.75
C LEU A 60 3.97 13.32 -19.97
N PRO A 61 3.44 12.12 -20.24
CA PRO A 61 2.37 11.96 -21.20
C PRO A 61 1.14 12.74 -20.70
N VAL A 62 0.55 13.54 -21.58
CA VAL A 62 -0.67 14.30 -21.28
C VAL A 62 -1.70 13.99 -22.37
N PRO A 63 -2.54 12.95 -22.18
CA PRO A 63 -3.60 12.62 -23.11
C PRO A 63 -4.73 13.65 -23.06
N PRO A 64 -5.75 13.58 -23.95
CA PRO A 64 -6.94 14.43 -23.87
C PRO A 64 -7.66 14.31 -22.53
N THR A 65 -8.39 15.35 -22.12
CA THR A 65 -9.06 15.41 -20.80
C THR A 65 -10.03 14.25 -20.56
N GLU A 66 -10.70 13.76 -21.60
CA GLU A 66 -11.60 12.60 -21.51
C GLU A 66 -10.84 11.32 -21.12
N GLU A 67 -9.76 11.01 -21.83
CA GLU A 67 -8.89 9.87 -21.51
C GLU A 67 -8.22 10.01 -20.13
N GLN A 68 -7.85 11.23 -19.72
CA GLN A 68 -7.35 11.48 -18.37
C GLN A 68 -8.38 11.07 -17.29
N ASN A 69 -9.65 11.39 -17.51
CA ASN A 69 -10.73 11.03 -16.58
C ASN A 69 -10.97 9.52 -16.56
N GLU A 70 -11.02 8.87 -17.73
CA GLU A 70 -11.19 7.42 -17.83
C GLU A 70 -10.08 6.66 -17.10
N ILE A 71 -8.82 7.06 -17.30
CA ILE A 71 -7.66 6.48 -16.61
C ILE A 71 -7.79 6.67 -15.10
N THR A 72 -8.11 7.89 -14.66
CA THR A 72 -8.21 8.23 -13.23
C THR A 72 -9.34 7.44 -12.56
N ASP A 73 -10.49 7.34 -13.23
CA ASP A 73 -11.65 6.58 -12.75
C ASP A 73 -11.35 5.09 -12.66
N HIS A 74 -10.69 4.53 -13.67
CA HIS A 74 -10.27 3.13 -13.66
C HIS A 74 -9.36 2.84 -12.46
N ILE A 75 -8.31 3.65 -12.27
CA ILE A 75 -7.36 3.48 -11.16
C ILE A 75 -8.09 3.65 -9.82
N ARG A 76 -8.96 4.65 -9.68
CA ARG A 76 -9.73 4.89 -8.45
C ARG A 76 -10.60 3.67 -8.10
N GLN A 77 -11.27 3.07 -9.08
CA GLN A 77 -12.07 1.87 -8.87
C GLN A 77 -11.22 0.68 -8.40
N GLN A 78 -10.01 0.51 -8.91
CA GLN A 78 -9.11 -0.55 -8.45
C GLN A 78 -8.63 -0.31 -7.01
N ILE A 79 -8.26 0.93 -6.67
CA ILE A 79 -7.86 1.31 -5.31
C ILE A 79 -8.98 0.97 -4.32
N VAL A 80 -10.22 1.37 -4.61
CA VAL A 80 -11.39 1.07 -3.75
C VAL A 80 -11.59 -0.44 -3.56
N LYS A 81 -11.33 -1.27 -4.59
CA LYS A 81 -11.40 -2.73 -4.45
C LYS A 81 -10.31 -3.24 -3.50
N PHE A 82 -9.08 -2.74 -3.61
CA PHE A 82 -7.99 -3.12 -2.72
C PHE A 82 -8.25 -2.68 -1.28
N ASP A 83 -8.75 -1.46 -1.06
CA ASP A 83 -9.09 -0.96 0.27
C ASP A 83 -10.12 -1.87 0.96
N ARG A 84 -11.17 -2.28 0.23
CA ARG A 84 -12.16 -3.23 0.74
C ARG A 84 -11.57 -4.60 1.08
N LEU A 85 -10.57 -5.07 0.33
CA LEU A 85 -9.90 -6.33 0.64
C LEU A 85 -9.06 -6.21 1.90
N VAL A 86 -8.32 -5.10 2.05
CA VAL A 86 -7.53 -4.81 3.25
C VAL A 86 -8.43 -4.73 4.48
N GLU A 87 -9.56 -4.01 4.41
CA GLU A 87 -10.53 -3.93 5.50
C GLU A 87 -11.04 -5.30 5.94
N ARG A 88 -11.43 -6.16 4.98
CA ARG A 88 -11.90 -7.52 5.29
C ARG A 88 -10.81 -8.37 5.91
N GLN A 89 -9.56 -8.24 5.45
CA GLN A 89 -8.43 -8.98 5.99
C GLN A 89 -8.15 -8.55 7.44
N LEU A 90 -8.17 -7.25 7.74
CA LEU A 90 -8.00 -6.73 9.10
C LEU A 90 -9.12 -7.21 10.02
N ALA A 91 -10.37 -7.21 9.55
CA ALA A 91 -11.51 -7.73 10.31
C ALA A 91 -11.36 -9.24 10.60
N ALA A 92 -10.89 -10.02 9.61
CA ALA A 92 -10.63 -11.45 9.81
C ALA A 92 -9.52 -11.70 10.84
N ILE A 93 -8.44 -10.91 10.81
CA ILE A 93 -7.36 -10.97 11.81
C ILE A 93 -7.91 -10.69 13.22
N ALA A 94 -8.71 -9.62 13.37
CA ALA A 94 -9.33 -9.29 14.64
C ALA A 94 -10.21 -10.43 15.18
N LEU A 95 -11.05 -11.02 14.31
CA LEU A 95 -11.91 -12.14 14.69
C LEU A 95 -11.11 -13.39 15.09
N MET A 96 -10.01 -13.68 14.40
CA MET A 96 -9.12 -14.80 14.77
C MET A 96 -8.46 -14.58 16.14
N GLN A 97 -8.05 -13.34 16.45
CA GLN A 97 -7.48 -12.98 17.75
C GLN A 97 -8.52 -13.07 18.88
N GLU A 98 -9.75 -12.61 18.64
CA GLU A 98 -10.86 -12.73 19.57
C GLU A 98 -11.18 -14.20 19.87
N ARG A 99 -11.33 -15.03 18.82
CA ARG A 99 -11.58 -16.46 18.96
C ARG A 99 -10.46 -17.16 19.72
N ARG A 100 -9.20 -16.85 19.44
CA ARG A 100 -8.06 -17.39 20.18
C ARG A 100 -8.15 -17.05 21.66
N THR A 101 -8.45 -15.80 22.00
CA THR A 101 -8.59 -15.35 23.39
C THR A 101 -9.75 -16.04 24.09
N ALA A 102 -10.90 -16.15 23.41
CA ALA A 102 -12.08 -16.85 23.94
C ALA A 102 -11.82 -18.34 24.18
N LEU A 103 -11.11 -19.02 23.27
CA LEU A 103 -10.73 -20.43 23.43
C LEU A 103 -9.78 -20.63 24.61
N ILE A 104 -8.76 -19.76 24.76
CA ILE A 104 -7.85 -19.80 25.92
C ILE A 104 -8.65 -19.59 27.21
N SER A 105 -9.53 -18.58 27.25
CA SER A 105 -10.37 -18.30 28.42
C SER A 105 -11.28 -19.50 28.75
N ALA A 106 -11.90 -20.13 27.76
CA ALA A 106 -12.75 -21.30 27.94
C ALA A 106 -11.97 -22.53 28.44
N ALA A 107 -10.74 -22.74 27.97
CA ALA A 107 -9.87 -23.80 28.47
C ALA A 107 -9.41 -23.55 29.91
N VAL A 108 -9.00 -22.32 30.24
CA VAL A 108 -8.53 -21.95 31.59
C VAL A 108 -9.67 -21.95 32.61
N THR A 109 -10.88 -21.58 32.21
CA THR A 109 -12.08 -21.66 33.06
C THR A 109 -12.67 -23.07 33.16
N GLY A 110 -12.03 -24.07 32.55
CA GLY A 110 -12.44 -25.48 32.61
C GLY A 110 -13.72 -25.79 31.84
N LYS A 111 -14.21 -24.87 30.99
CA LYS A 111 -15.34 -25.11 30.08
C LYS A 111 -14.94 -26.01 28.89
N ILE A 112 -13.64 -26.11 28.61
CA ILE A 112 -13.07 -27.02 27.61
C ILE A 112 -11.98 -27.85 28.31
N ASP A 113 -12.11 -29.18 28.30
CA ASP A 113 -11.09 -30.09 28.84
C ASP A 113 -9.97 -30.31 27.82
N VAL A 114 -8.79 -29.77 28.12
CA VAL A 114 -7.59 -29.82 27.27
C VAL A 114 -6.56 -30.83 27.76
N ARG A 115 -6.86 -31.64 28.78
CA ARG A 115 -5.87 -32.53 29.42
C ARG A 115 -5.36 -33.66 28.52
N ASN A 116 -6.19 -34.11 27.57
CA ASN A 116 -5.83 -35.14 26.58
C ASN A 116 -5.82 -34.60 25.14
N TRP A 117 -5.71 -33.28 24.96
CA TRP A 117 -5.80 -32.69 23.62
C TRP A 117 -4.51 -32.91 22.83
N THR A 118 -4.64 -33.55 21.66
CA THR A 118 -3.55 -33.75 20.70
C THR A 118 -3.77 -32.87 19.47
N VAL A 119 -2.68 -32.35 18.91
CA VAL A 119 -2.72 -31.48 17.73
C VAL A 119 -3.19 -32.31 16.53
N PRO A 120 -4.28 -31.95 15.83
CA PRO A 120 -4.72 -32.67 14.64
C PRO A 120 -3.65 -32.57 13.56
N GLY A 121 -2.99 -33.69 13.23
CA GLY A 121 -1.97 -33.76 12.17
C GLY A 121 -0.55 -34.12 12.62
N GLN A 122 -0.29 -34.33 13.91
CA GLN A 122 0.97 -34.97 14.36
C GLN A 122 0.74 -36.45 14.63
N THR A 123 1.06 -37.30 13.66
CA THR A 123 1.22 -38.74 13.88
C THR A 123 2.35 -38.93 14.89
N GLN A 124 2.02 -39.35 16.11
CA GLN A 124 2.99 -39.76 17.12
C GLN A 124 3.75 -40.98 16.60
N SER A 125 5.00 -40.79 16.13
CA SER A 125 5.96 -41.89 15.99
C SER A 125 6.67 -42.10 17.33
N ASN A 126 5.99 -42.75 18.28
CA ASN A 126 6.70 -43.39 19.37
C ASN A 126 6.93 -44.84 18.95
N LYS A 127 8.14 -45.14 18.47
CA LYS A 127 8.59 -46.54 18.40
C LYS A 127 8.77 -47.03 19.81
N GLU A 128 7.98 -48.03 20.16
CA GLU A 128 8.33 -49.05 21.13
C GLU A 128 9.64 -49.71 20.66
N ASP A 129 10.74 -49.45 21.35
CA ASP A 129 11.87 -50.39 21.36
C ASP A 129 11.81 -51.10 22.72
N ALA A 130 11.16 -52.26 22.66
CA ALA A 130 11.14 -53.28 23.69
C ALA A 130 12.41 -54.14 23.62
N ALA A 131 12.76 -54.66 24.81
CA ALA A 131 13.62 -55.82 25.10
C ALA A 131 15.14 -55.64 25.02
#